data_AF-A0A2S9S354-F1
#
_entry.id   AF-A0A2S9S354-F1
#
_cell.length_a   1.000
_cell.length_b   1.000
_cell.length_c   1.000
_cell.angle_alpha   90.00
_cell.angle_beta   90.00
_cell.angle_gamma   90.00
#
_symmetry.space_group_name_H-M   'P 1'
#
loop_
_entity.id
_entity.type
_entity.pdbx_description
1 polymer ?
#
loop_
_entity_poly.entity_id
_entity_poly.type
_entity_poly.pdbx_seq_one_letter_code
_entity_poly.pdbx_strand_id
1 'polypeptide(L)'
;MHAVSMLIFFIKKDLCKGISINEIESILSKYVNKYKENSSLPDLKFFRLNATGLGYINEEDLDFMRIRSEFYKTLKKQNLILENNNTINNFYKLLPFIKAGDWNNTYSSYEKYKYKVFLTEENVNQVMEGLIDDSNNYNGLYNFCYFLDERYKTNHTIDGITLAEYLKAEESFIDKFIACLTNRYNSKELDPFDKFKLDEILNMLRLKKERFKVH
;
A
#
# COMPACT_ATOMS: atom_id res chain seq x y z
N MET A 1 21.08 -16.64 -5.18
CA MET A 1 22.35 -15.91 -5.31
C MET A 1 23.57 -16.81 -5.46
N HIS A 2 23.67 -17.93 -4.72
CA HIS A 2 24.75 -18.91 -4.93
C HIS A 2 24.92 -19.35 -6.40
N ALA A 3 23.82 -19.78 -7.04
CA ALA A 3 23.84 -20.17 -8.46
C ALA A 3 24.29 -19.04 -9.41
N VAL A 4 23.96 -17.78 -9.10
CA VAL A 4 24.37 -16.60 -9.87
C VAL A 4 25.89 -16.43 -9.80
N SER A 5 26.49 -16.57 -8.61
CA SER A 5 27.94 -16.48 -8.43
C SER A 5 28.67 -17.58 -9.21
N MET A 6 28.17 -18.82 -9.18
CA MET A 6 28.74 -19.92 -9.96
C MET A 6 28.65 -19.66 -11.47
N LEU A 7 27.50 -19.17 -11.96
CA LEU A 7 27.34 -18.85 -13.38
C LEU A 7 28.32 -17.76 -13.83
N ILE A 8 28.49 -16.70 -13.05
CA ILE A 8 29.47 -15.65 -13.33
C ILE A 8 30.89 -16.23 -13.38
N PHE A 9 31.25 -17.08 -12.41
CA PHE A 9 32.54 -17.75 -12.40
C PHE A 9 32.76 -18.59 -13.67
N PHE A 10 31.80 -19.43 -14.05
CA PHE A 10 31.92 -20.27 -15.25
C PHE A 10 31.99 -19.46 -16.55
N ILE A 11 31.24 -18.36 -16.66
CA ILE A 11 31.29 -17.46 -17.80
C ILE A 11 32.67 -16.79 -17.89
N LYS A 12 33.17 -16.21 -16.79
CA LYS A 12 34.47 -15.52 -16.76
C LYS A 12 35.68 -16.44 -16.95
N LYS A 13 35.49 -17.75 -16.75
CA LYS A 13 36.51 -18.78 -17.00
C LYS A 13 36.35 -19.47 -18.37
N ASP A 14 35.48 -18.97 -19.24
CA ASP A 14 35.17 -19.56 -20.56
C ASP A 14 34.67 -21.02 -20.50
N LEU A 15 34.15 -21.44 -19.34
CA LEU A 15 33.59 -22.77 -19.10
C LEU A 15 32.10 -22.86 -19.47
N CYS A 16 31.43 -21.73 -19.65
CA CYS A 16 30.05 -21.64 -20.11
C CYS A 16 29.91 -20.54 -21.18
N LYS A 17 29.64 -20.95 -22.43
CA LYS A 17 29.55 -20.02 -23.58
C LYS A 17 28.12 -19.71 -24.03
N GLY A 18 27.14 -20.46 -23.50
CA GLY A 18 25.73 -20.35 -23.91
C GLY A 18 24.91 -19.34 -23.10
N ILE A 19 25.52 -18.68 -22.12
CA ILE A 19 24.85 -17.70 -21.25
C ILE A 19 25.80 -16.52 -21.05
N SER A 20 25.29 -15.31 -21.19
CA SER A 20 25.99 -14.07 -20.88
C SER A 20 25.61 -13.52 -19.49
N ILE A 21 26.47 -12.65 -18.93
CA ILE A 21 26.18 -11.98 -17.65
C ILE A 21 24.87 -11.19 -17.72
N ASN A 22 24.60 -10.51 -18.85
CA ASN A 22 23.37 -9.73 -19.05
C ASN A 22 22.12 -10.62 -19.10
N GLU A 23 22.22 -11.84 -19.63
CA GLU A 23 21.11 -12.79 -19.62
C GLU A 23 20.76 -13.26 -18.20
N ILE A 24 21.76 -13.39 -17.31
CA ILE A 24 21.51 -13.69 -15.89
C ILE A 24 20.63 -12.60 -15.26
N GLU A 25 20.94 -11.31 -15.50
CA GLU A 25 20.13 -10.19 -15.01
C GLU A 25 18.70 -10.21 -15.54
N SER A 26 18.53 -10.50 -16.83
CA SER A 26 17.21 -10.62 -17.47
C SER A 26 16.38 -11.76 -16.86
N ILE A 27 16.98 -12.93 -16.65
CA ILE A 27 16.31 -14.10 -16.06
C ILE A 27 15.90 -13.80 -14.61
N LEU A 28 16.79 -13.19 -13.81
CA LEU A 28 16.47 -12.81 -12.43
C LEU A 28 15.33 -11.79 -12.39
N SER A 29 15.32 -10.82 -13.30
CA SER A 29 14.23 -9.83 -13.40
C SER A 29 12.90 -10.50 -13.75
N LYS A 30 12.89 -11.47 -14.68
CA LYS A 30 11.71 -12.27 -15.02
C LYS A 30 11.23 -13.10 -13.84
N TYR A 31 12.15 -13.75 -13.12
CA TYR A 31 11.84 -14.54 -11.93
C TYR A 31 11.16 -13.67 -10.87
N VAL A 32 11.74 -12.52 -10.55
CA VAL A 32 11.20 -11.55 -9.59
C VAL A 32 9.85 -11.01 -10.07
N ASN A 33 9.66 -10.74 -11.36
CA ASN A 33 8.37 -10.33 -11.90
C ASN A 33 7.29 -11.43 -11.80
N LYS A 34 7.61 -12.71 -11.98
CA LYS A 34 6.66 -13.82 -11.85
C LYS A 34 6.03 -13.92 -10.46
N TYR A 35 6.76 -13.52 -9.40
CA TYR A 35 6.20 -13.50 -8.04
C TYR A 35 5.26 -12.32 -7.77
N LYS A 36 5.22 -11.30 -8.64
CA LYS A 36 4.17 -10.25 -8.56
C LYS A 36 2.78 -10.84 -8.71
N GLU A 37 2.64 -11.87 -9.54
CA GLU A 37 1.34 -12.46 -9.90
C GLU A 37 0.80 -13.40 -8.80
N ASN A 38 1.68 -14.02 -8.01
CA ASN A 38 1.31 -15.09 -7.07
C ASN A 38 1.18 -14.67 -5.60
N SER A 39 1.13 -13.36 -5.30
CA SER A 39 0.81 -12.78 -3.98
C SER A 39 1.72 -13.17 -2.79
N SER A 40 2.77 -13.97 -2.98
CA SER A 40 3.70 -14.37 -1.94
C SER A 40 5.12 -14.47 -2.48
N LEU A 41 6.02 -13.63 -1.98
CA LEU A 41 7.45 -13.82 -2.16
C LEU A 41 7.97 -14.83 -1.11
N PRO A 42 8.88 -15.74 -1.48
CA PRO A 42 9.55 -16.61 -0.51
C PRO A 42 10.29 -15.78 0.54
N ASP A 43 10.27 -16.23 1.80
CA ASP A 43 10.96 -15.56 2.91
C ASP A 43 12.45 -15.36 2.57
N LEU A 44 12.90 -14.10 2.62
CA LEU A 44 14.24 -13.68 2.23
C LEU A 44 15.35 -14.38 3.00
N LYS A 45 15.02 -14.91 4.19
CA LYS A 45 15.92 -15.70 5.03
C LYS A 45 16.47 -16.95 4.34
N PHE A 46 15.82 -17.43 3.26
CA PHE A 46 16.30 -18.57 2.48
C PHE A 46 17.36 -18.21 1.43
N PHE A 47 17.66 -16.93 1.18
CA PHE A 47 18.76 -16.52 0.29
C PHE A 47 20.11 -16.44 1.02
N ARG A 48 20.41 -17.38 1.92
CA ARG A 48 21.76 -17.50 2.48
C ARG A 48 22.73 -17.77 1.34
N LEU A 49 23.68 -16.85 1.16
CA LEU A 49 24.68 -16.90 0.10
C LEU A 49 25.51 -18.20 0.20
N ASN A 50 25.89 -18.61 1.41
CA ASN A 50 26.68 -19.81 1.66
C ASN A 50 25.97 -20.76 2.65
N ALA A 51 24.94 -21.48 2.21
CA ALA A 51 24.41 -22.60 2.99
C ALA A 51 25.28 -23.87 2.88
N THR A 52 26.21 -23.92 1.91
CA THR A 52 27.02 -25.10 1.61
C THR A 52 28.39 -25.11 2.28
N GLY A 53 28.87 -23.98 2.83
CA GLY A 53 30.18 -23.87 3.48
C GLY A 53 31.39 -23.88 2.53
N LEU A 54 31.18 -23.90 1.21
CA LEU A 54 32.22 -24.23 0.23
C LEU A 54 32.98 -23.02 -0.38
N GLY A 55 32.76 -21.79 0.09
CA GLY A 55 33.61 -20.64 -0.28
C GLY A 55 33.65 -20.24 -1.77
N TYR A 56 32.89 -20.89 -2.66
CA TYR A 56 32.89 -20.63 -4.10
C TYR A 56 32.27 -19.29 -4.53
N ILE A 57 31.74 -18.52 -3.58
CA ILE A 57 31.20 -17.20 -3.87
C ILE A 57 32.34 -16.19 -3.75
N ASN A 58 32.79 -15.69 -4.89
CA ASN A 58 33.56 -14.46 -4.91
C ASN A 58 32.60 -13.27 -4.70
N GLU A 59 32.41 -12.87 -3.44
CA GLU A 59 31.55 -11.74 -3.08
C GLU A 59 32.10 -10.39 -3.56
N GLU A 60 33.39 -10.33 -3.89
CA GLU A 60 34.09 -9.15 -4.40
C GLU A 60 34.06 -9.06 -5.93
N ASP A 61 33.49 -10.05 -6.63
CA ASP A 61 33.32 -9.97 -8.07
C ASP A 61 32.36 -8.83 -8.43
N LEU A 62 32.83 -7.88 -9.25
CA LEU A 62 32.08 -6.67 -9.60
C LEU A 62 30.73 -6.95 -10.28
N ASP A 63 30.67 -7.96 -11.15
CA ASP A 63 29.41 -8.34 -11.79
C ASP A 63 28.47 -8.98 -10.78
N PHE A 64 29.00 -9.81 -9.88
CA PHE A 64 28.20 -10.39 -8.81
C PHE A 64 27.65 -9.32 -7.86
N MET A 65 28.47 -8.36 -7.44
CA MET A 65 28.05 -7.25 -6.58
C MET A 65 26.94 -6.44 -7.24
N ARG A 66 27.10 -6.09 -8.52
CA ARG A 66 26.09 -5.36 -9.30
C ARG A 66 24.78 -6.13 -9.38
N ILE A 67 24.82 -7.38 -9.84
CA ILE A 67 23.62 -8.23 -10.00
C ILE A 67 22.90 -8.43 -8.66
N ARG A 68 23.67 -8.70 -7.59
CA ARG A 68 23.14 -8.86 -6.24
C ARG A 68 22.43 -7.60 -5.75
N SER A 69 23.04 -6.44 -5.93
CA SER A 69 22.48 -5.14 -5.57
C SER A 69 21.15 -4.90 -6.31
N GLU A 70 21.14 -5.03 -7.64
CA GLU A 70 19.93 -4.77 -8.44
C GLU A 70 18.80 -5.75 -8.14
N PHE A 71 19.11 -7.03 -7.91
CA PHE A 71 18.12 -8.01 -7.49
C PHE A 71 17.47 -7.63 -6.15
N TYR A 72 18.27 -7.28 -5.14
CA TYR A 72 17.72 -6.92 -3.82
C TYR A 72 16.96 -5.59 -3.84
N LYS A 73 17.41 -4.60 -4.61
CA LYS A 73 16.65 -3.35 -4.84
C LYS A 73 15.28 -3.65 -5.44
N THR A 74 15.24 -4.47 -6.49
CA THR A 74 14.00 -4.86 -7.17
C THR A 74 13.07 -5.61 -6.23
N LEU A 75 13.62 -6.57 -5.48
CA LEU A 75 12.85 -7.38 -4.54
C LEU A 75 12.30 -6.53 -3.38
N LYS A 76 13.09 -5.62 -2.81
CA LYS A 76 12.63 -4.69 -1.78
C LYS A 76 11.47 -3.82 -2.28
N LYS A 77 11.59 -3.29 -3.50
CA LYS A 77 10.51 -2.52 -4.15
C LYS A 77 9.24 -3.35 -4.29
N GLN A 78 9.35 -4.61 -4.70
CA GLN A 78 8.20 -5.50 -4.83
C GLN A 78 7.55 -5.86 -3.50
N ASN A 79 8.34 -6.15 -2.46
CA ASN A 79 7.82 -6.42 -1.12
C ASN A 79 7.00 -5.25 -0.60
N LEU A 80 7.49 -4.02 -0.80
CA LEU A 80 6.75 -2.82 -0.41
C LEU A 80 5.40 -2.71 -1.14
N ILE A 81 5.38 -2.99 -2.45
CA ILE A 81 4.14 -3.00 -3.25
C ILE A 81 3.16 -4.06 -2.72
N LEU A 82 3.62 -5.28 -2.46
CA LEU A 82 2.78 -6.36 -1.92
C LEU A 82 2.27 -6.04 -0.52
N GLU A 83 3.10 -5.46 0.34
CA GLU A 83 2.71 -5.04 1.69
C GLU A 83 1.63 -3.94 1.63
N ASN A 84 1.80 -2.96 0.75
CA ASN A 84 0.81 -1.91 0.53
C ASN A 84 -0.52 -2.49 -0.01
N ASN A 85 -0.45 -3.37 -1.01
CA ASN A 85 -1.62 -4.06 -1.56
C ASN A 85 -2.34 -4.91 -0.51
N ASN A 86 -1.61 -5.62 0.34
CA ASN A 86 -2.19 -6.39 1.44
C ASN A 86 -2.82 -5.46 2.50
N THR A 87 -2.19 -4.32 2.78
CA THR A 87 -2.72 -3.33 3.72
C THR A 87 -4.05 -2.78 3.22
N ILE A 88 -4.13 -2.33 1.97
CA ILE A 88 -5.38 -1.82 1.41
C ILE A 88 -6.45 -2.91 1.27
N ASN A 89 -6.10 -4.11 0.82
CA ASN A 89 -7.05 -5.22 0.71
C ASN A 89 -7.65 -5.60 2.06
N ASN A 90 -6.86 -5.52 3.13
CA ASN A 90 -7.36 -5.74 4.48
C ASN A 90 -8.23 -4.57 4.96
N PHE A 91 -7.89 -3.33 4.59
CA PHE A 91 -8.76 -2.19 4.84
C PHE A 91 -10.12 -2.32 4.13
N TYR A 92 -10.16 -2.81 2.89
CA TYR A 92 -11.44 -3.03 2.19
C TYR A 92 -12.35 -4.03 2.90
N LYS A 93 -11.79 -5.03 3.58
CA LYS A 93 -12.56 -5.95 4.43
C LYS A 93 -13.15 -5.26 5.68
N LEU A 94 -12.69 -4.06 6.03
CA LEU A 94 -13.24 -3.26 7.14
C LEU A 94 -14.45 -2.43 6.71
N LEU A 95 -14.61 -2.14 5.41
CA LEU A 95 -15.69 -1.27 4.94
C LEU A 95 -17.09 -1.74 5.35
N PRO A 96 -17.44 -3.04 5.34
CA PRO A 96 -18.73 -3.50 5.84
C PRO A 96 -18.94 -3.20 7.33
N PHE A 97 -17.91 -3.38 8.17
CA PHE A 97 -17.98 -3.09 9.61
C PHE A 97 -18.08 -1.59 9.87
N ILE A 98 -17.28 -0.78 9.16
CA ILE A 98 -17.36 0.68 9.22
C ILE A 98 -18.76 1.13 8.81
N LYS A 99 -19.28 0.64 7.69
CA LYS A 99 -20.61 0.97 7.20
C LYS A 99 -21.70 0.66 8.23
N ALA A 100 -21.60 -0.47 8.93
CA ALA A 100 -22.52 -0.88 9.99
C ALA A 100 -22.31 -0.15 11.33
N GLY A 101 -21.20 0.58 11.51
CA GLY A 101 -20.83 1.17 12.81
C GLY A 101 -20.33 0.15 13.83
N ASP A 102 -19.84 -1.01 13.38
CA ASP A 102 -19.26 -2.04 14.23
C ASP A 102 -17.81 -1.71 14.57
N TRP A 103 -17.66 -0.86 15.58
CA TRP A 103 -16.37 -0.33 16.02
C TRP A 103 -15.46 -1.37 16.66
N ASN A 104 -16.03 -2.40 17.30
CA ASN A 104 -15.25 -3.47 17.94
C ASN A 104 -14.46 -4.27 16.88
N ASN A 105 -15.12 -4.69 15.81
CA ASN A 105 -14.46 -5.41 14.71
C ASN A 105 -13.58 -4.50 13.85
N THR A 106 -13.98 -3.23 13.70
CA THR A 106 -13.19 -2.24 12.97
C THR A 106 -11.84 -1.99 13.65
N TYR A 107 -11.83 -1.60 14.93
CA TYR A 107 -10.59 -1.19 15.60
C TYR A 107 -9.65 -2.36 15.91
N SER A 108 -10.18 -3.54 16.27
CA SER A 108 -9.37 -4.74 16.48
C SER A 108 -8.56 -5.14 15.23
N SER A 109 -9.16 -4.97 14.05
CA SER A 109 -8.50 -5.30 12.77
C SER A 109 -7.65 -4.14 12.21
N TYR A 110 -8.00 -2.90 12.55
CA TYR A 110 -7.33 -1.68 12.09
C TYR A 110 -6.00 -1.40 12.79
N GLU A 111 -5.83 -1.79 14.06
CA GLU A 111 -4.70 -1.35 14.90
C GLU A 111 -3.32 -1.54 14.25
N LYS A 112 -3.10 -2.65 13.55
CA LYS A 112 -1.86 -2.95 12.81
C LYS A 112 -1.55 -1.99 11.64
N TYR A 113 -2.50 -1.17 11.22
CA TYR A 113 -2.41 -0.23 10.11
C TYR A 113 -2.58 1.23 10.53
N LYS A 114 -2.74 1.48 11.83
CA LYS A 114 -3.03 2.81 12.38
C LYS A 114 -2.04 3.87 11.92
N TYR A 115 -0.76 3.49 11.86
CA TYR A 115 0.36 4.35 11.52
C TYR A 115 0.90 4.13 10.10
N LYS A 116 0.14 3.45 9.22
CA LYS A 116 0.56 3.25 7.83
C LYS A 116 -0.23 4.18 6.91
N VAL A 117 0.47 4.87 6.04
CA VAL A 117 -0.12 5.57 4.89
C VAL A 117 -0.56 4.50 3.87
N PHE A 118 -1.84 4.46 3.54
CA PHE A 118 -2.38 3.50 2.57
C PHE A 118 -3.60 4.01 1.79
N LEU A 119 -4.26 5.10 2.21
CA LEU A 119 -5.36 5.70 1.46
C LEU A 119 -4.80 6.66 0.41
N THR A 120 -4.96 6.32 -0.86
CA THR A 120 -4.56 7.14 -2.00
C THR A 120 -5.77 7.45 -2.88
N GLU A 121 -5.66 8.44 -3.75
CA GLU A 121 -6.69 8.79 -4.73
C GLU A 121 -7.25 7.60 -5.53
N GLU A 122 -6.44 6.58 -5.82
CA GLU A 122 -6.87 5.39 -6.56
C GLU A 122 -7.92 4.57 -5.80
N ASN A 123 -7.92 4.66 -4.46
CA ASN A 123 -8.77 3.87 -3.60
C ASN A 123 -10.19 4.44 -3.45
N VAL A 124 -10.42 5.71 -3.80
CA VAL A 124 -11.67 6.46 -3.54
C VAL A 124 -12.90 5.73 -4.05
N ASN A 125 -12.90 5.27 -5.30
CA ASN A 125 -14.05 4.62 -5.90
C ASN A 125 -14.47 3.36 -5.13
N GLN A 126 -13.50 2.51 -4.81
CA GLN A 126 -13.76 1.27 -4.08
C GLN A 126 -14.23 1.53 -2.63
N VAL A 127 -13.70 2.57 -1.99
CA VAL A 127 -14.20 2.98 -0.66
C VAL A 127 -15.63 3.50 -0.76
N MET A 128 -15.94 4.34 -1.74
CA MET A 128 -17.30 4.84 -1.94
C MET A 128 -18.30 3.72 -2.23
N GLU A 129 -17.95 2.75 -3.09
CA GLU A 129 -18.77 1.57 -3.38
C GLU A 129 -19.02 0.73 -2.12
N GLY A 130 -18.02 0.58 -1.25
CA GLY A 130 -18.18 -0.15 0.00
C GLY A 130 -19.04 0.56 1.05
N LEU A 131 -19.23 1.88 0.95
CA LEU A 131 -19.92 2.70 1.96
C LEU A 131 -21.33 3.14 1.54
N ILE A 132 -21.55 3.39 0.25
CA ILE A 132 -22.80 3.92 -0.29
C ILE A 132 -23.69 2.76 -0.75
N ASP A 133 -24.93 2.72 -0.27
CA ASP A 133 -25.97 1.87 -0.84
C ASP A 133 -26.64 2.53 -2.05
N ASP A 134 -27.30 1.75 -2.90
CA ASP A 134 -28.11 2.30 -4.00
C ASP A 134 -29.36 3.04 -3.49
N SER A 135 -29.79 2.76 -2.25
CA SER A 135 -30.68 3.64 -1.49
C SER A 135 -29.90 4.84 -0.99
N ASN A 136 -30.45 6.07 -1.01
CA ASN A 136 -29.86 7.30 -0.44
C ASN A 136 -29.64 7.23 1.10
N ASN A 137 -29.11 6.13 1.61
CA ASN A 137 -28.73 5.89 2.99
C ASN A 137 -27.29 6.35 3.17
N TYR A 138 -27.13 7.47 3.87
CA TYR A 138 -25.85 8.11 4.11
C TYR A 138 -25.12 7.57 5.36
N ASN A 139 -25.69 6.61 6.10
CA ASN A 139 -25.11 6.12 7.36
C ASN A 139 -23.68 5.61 7.19
N GLY A 140 -23.39 4.91 6.09
CA GLY A 140 -22.03 4.44 5.81
C GLY A 140 -21.02 5.58 5.67
N LEU A 141 -21.43 6.69 5.07
CA LEU A 141 -20.59 7.88 4.91
C LEU A 141 -20.38 8.63 6.24
N TYR A 142 -21.41 8.74 7.08
CA TYR A 142 -21.26 9.28 8.44
C TYR A 142 -20.29 8.44 9.27
N ASN A 143 -20.49 7.12 9.29
CA ASN A 143 -19.59 6.20 9.99
C ASN A 143 -18.16 6.30 9.45
N PHE A 144 -18.00 6.43 8.15
CA PHE A 144 -16.67 6.66 7.58
C PHE A 144 -16.03 7.97 8.06
N CYS A 145 -16.79 9.05 8.19
CA CYS A 145 -16.28 10.29 8.78
C CYS A 145 -15.78 10.07 10.21
N TYR A 146 -16.50 9.31 11.05
CA TYR A 146 -16.05 8.92 12.40
C TYR A 146 -14.81 8.04 12.39
N PHE A 147 -14.67 7.13 11.43
CA PHE A 147 -13.42 6.38 11.25
C PHE A 147 -12.25 7.32 10.93
N LEU A 148 -12.46 8.31 10.06
CA LEU A 148 -11.44 9.31 9.72
C LEU A 148 -11.09 10.23 10.90
N ASP A 149 -12.04 10.48 11.83
CA ASP A 149 -11.74 11.20 13.07
C ASP A 149 -10.62 10.52 13.85
N GLU A 150 -10.71 9.19 14.01
CA GLU A 150 -9.71 8.36 14.69
C GLU A 150 -8.39 8.29 13.91
N ARG A 151 -8.49 8.11 12.58
CA ARG A 151 -7.33 7.98 11.70
C ARG A 151 -6.48 9.25 11.68
N TYR A 152 -7.11 10.42 11.67
CA TYR A 152 -6.44 11.72 11.61
C TYR A 152 -6.56 12.46 12.94
N LYS A 153 -6.39 11.75 14.06
CA LYS A 153 -6.36 12.35 15.39
C LYS A 153 -5.17 13.30 15.54
N THR A 154 -5.42 14.53 15.98
CA THR A 154 -4.37 15.54 16.22
C THR A 154 -3.80 15.48 17.64
N ASN A 155 -4.46 14.79 18.56
CA ASN A 155 -4.04 14.63 19.95
C ASN A 155 -3.07 13.45 20.18
N HIS A 156 -2.61 12.80 19.11
CA HIS A 156 -1.62 11.74 19.14
C HIS A 156 -0.41 12.16 18.31
N THR A 157 0.78 12.04 18.89
CA THR A 157 2.04 12.45 18.25
C THR A 157 2.99 11.27 18.10
N ILE A 158 3.74 11.29 16.99
CA ILE A 158 4.81 10.34 16.64
C ILE A 158 6.02 11.19 16.30
N ASP A 159 7.14 10.98 16.98
CA ASP A 159 8.39 11.73 16.74
C ASP A 159 8.22 13.26 16.71
N GLY A 160 7.29 13.79 17.52
CA GLY A 160 7.04 15.23 17.66
C GLY A 160 6.04 15.83 16.64
N ILE A 161 5.58 15.06 15.66
CA ILE A 161 4.53 15.48 14.70
C ILE A 161 3.19 14.82 15.01
N THR A 162 2.08 15.46 14.63
CA THR A 162 0.74 14.87 14.84
C THR A 162 0.52 13.67 13.91
N LEU A 163 -0.39 12.75 14.28
CA LEU A 163 -0.74 11.63 13.39
C LEU A 163 -1.31 12.11 12.05
N ALA A 164 -2.08 13.21 12.05
CA ALA A 164 -2.56 13.83 10.81
C ALA A 164 -1.40 14.28 9.92
N GLU A 165 -0.38 14.94 10.48
CA GLU A 165 0.82 15.35 9.75
C GLU A 165 1.64 14.15 9.25
N TYR A 166 1.78 13.11 10.08
CA TYR A 166 2.42 11.86 9.68
C TYR A 166 1.72 11.21 8.47
N LEU A 167 0.40 11.31 8.40
CA LEU A 167 -0.44 10.76 7.31
C LEU A 167 -0.75 11.77 6.19
N LYS A 168 -0.02 12.89 6.09
CA LYS A 168 -0.31 13.99 5.15
C LYS A 168 -0.45 13.58 3.69
N ALA A 169 0.24 12.53 3.25
CA ALA A 169 0.10 11.99 1.90
C ALA A 169 -1.35 11.57 1.53
N GLU A 170 -2.19 11.30 2.53
CA GLU A 170 -3.60 10.92 2.36
C GLU A 170 -4.55 12.11 2.18
N GLU A 171 -4.07 13.35 2.28
CA GLU A 171 -4.88 14.55 1.99
C GLU A 171 -5.50 14.46 0.59
N SER A 172 -4.73 13.96 -0.38
CA SER A 172 -5.14 13.72 -1.77
C SER A 172 -6.36 12.78 -1.88
N PHE A 173 -6.41 11.74 -1.04
CA PHE A 173 -7.56 10.84 -0.97
C PHE A 173 -8.82 11.58 -0.52
N ILE A 174 -8.73 12.44 0.51
CA ILE A 174 -9.87 13.22 1.01
C ILE A 174 -10.37 14.20 -0.04
N ASP A 175 -9.45 14.88 -0.73
CA ASP A 175 -9.80 15.81 -1.81
C ASP A 175 -10.59 15.14 -2.92
N LYS A 176 -10.08 14.00 -3.41
CA LYS A 176 -10.76 13.24 -4.44
C LYS A 176 -12.07 12.63 -3.95
N PHE A 177 -12.14 12.19 -2.69
CA PHE A 177 -13.37 11.69 -2.09
C PHE A 177 -14.47 12.77 -2.06
N ILE A 178 -14.14 13.98 -1.62
CA ILE A 178 -15.05 15.13 -1.64
C ILE A 178 -15.51 15.45 -3.07
N ALA A 179 -14.57 15.49 -4.02
CA ALA A 179 -14.89 15.78 -5.43
C ALA A 179 -15.82 14.72 -6.04
N CYS A 180 -15.52 13.44 -5.85
CA CYS A 180 -16.35 12.33 -6.33
C CYS A 180 -17.75 12.36 -5.70
N LEU A 181 -17.85 12.60 -4.39
CA LEU A 181 -19.12 12.70 -3.69
C LEU A 181 -19.96 13.87 -4.22
N THR A 182 -19.35 15.05 -4.35
CA THR A 182 -19.99 16.26 -4.89
C THR A 182 -20.52 16.02 -6.31
N ASN A 183 -19.69 15.44 -7.19
CA ASN A 183 -20.07 15.17 -8.58
C ASN A 183 -21.21 14.14 -8.68
N ARG A 184 -21.16 13.06 -7.89
CA ARG A 184 -22.16 11.98 -7.91
C ARG A 184 -23.56 12.47 -7.55
N TYR A 185 -23.65 13.46 -6.67
CA TYR A 185 -24.93 13.96 -6.17
C TYR A 185 -25.41 15.24 -6.85
N ASN A 186 -24.52 16.06 -7.43
CA ASN A 186 -24.93 17.17 -8.31
C ASN A 186 -25.68 16.68 -9.56
N SER A 187 -25.45 15.44 -10.00
CA SER A 187 -26.15 14.83 -11.12
C SER A 187 -27.50 14.21 -10.76
N LYS A 188 -27.90 14.21 -9.47
CA LYS A 188 -29.14 13.59 -8.99
C LYS A 188 -30.10 14.65 -8.45
N GLU A 189 -31.38 14.45 -8.69
CA GLU A 189 -32.42 15.21 -7.98
C GLU A 189 -32.60 14.57 -6.59
N LEU A 190 -32.08 15.24 -5.57
CA LEU A 190 -32.21 14.83 -4.16
C LEU A 190 -33.32 15.62 -3.49
N ASP A 191 -34.05 14.98 -2.58
CA ASP A 191 -34.95 15.71 -1.70
C ASP A 191 -34.15 16.63 -0.73
N PRO A 192 -34.81 17.65 -0.14
CA PRO A 192 -34.13 18.61 0.73
C PRO A 192 -33.41 17.99 1.94
N PHE A 193 -33.92 16.88 2.48
CA PHE A 193 -33.35 16.23 3.66
C PHE A 193 -32.10 15.42 3.31
N ASP A 194 -32.13 14.69 2.19
CA ASP A 194 -30.96 13.99 1.66
C ASP A 194 -29.85 14.98 1.26
N LYS A 195 -30.22 16.13 0.68
CA LYS A 195 -29.28 17.22 0.37
C LYS A 195 -28.63 17.77 1.64
N PHE A 196 -29.42 18.02 2.69
CA PHE A 196 -28.91 18.50 3.97
C PHE A 196 -27.88 17.53 4.60
N LYS A 197 -28.18 16.22 4.62
CA LYS A 197 -27.24 15.20 5.14
C LYS A 197 -25.95 15.15 4.34
N LEU A 198 -26.06 15.24 3.01
CA LEU A 198 -24.89 15.27 2.14
C LEU A 198 -24.02 16.50 2.42
N ASP A 199 -24.62 17.67 2.56
CA ASP A 199 -23.90 18.91 2.89
C ASP A 199 -23.19 18.79 4.25
N GLU A 200 -23.81 18.16 5.25
CA GLU A 200 -23.18 17.87 6.53
C GLU A 200 -21.96 16.95 6.37
N ILE A 201 -22.08 15.84 5.64
CA ILE A 201 -20.97 14.92 5.36
C ILE A 201 -19.82 15.64 4.65
N LEU A 202 -20.12 16.44 3.63
CA LEU A 202 -19.11 17.21 2.90
C LEU A 202 -18.40 18.19 3.84
N ASN A 203 -19.12 18.82 4.77
CA ASN A 203 -18.52 19.69 5.77
C ASN A 203 -17.64 18.90 6.76
N MET A 204 -18.06 17.72 7.22
CA MET A 204 -17.24 16.85 8.07
C MET A 204 -15.93 16.45 7.38
N LEU A 205 -15.98 16.09 6.09
CA LEU A 205 -14.80 15.74 5.29
C LEU A 205 -13.86 16.94 5.10
N ARG A 206 -14.40 18.13 4.81
CA ARG A 206 -13.61 19.37 4.74
C ARG A 206 -12.92 19.65 6.06
N LEU A 207 -13.59 19.47 7.20
CA LEU A 207 -12.95 19.59 8.51
C LEU A 207 -11.83 18.58 8.73
N LYS A 208 -11.90 17.36 8.16
CA LYS A 208 -10.79 16.40 8.22
C LYS A 208 -9.61 16.88 7.39
N LYS A 209 -9.87 17.44 6.21
CA LYS A 209 -8.84 18.03 5.36
C LYS A 209 -8.06 19.12 6.10
N GLU A 210 -8.74 20.02 6.81
CA GLU A 210 -8.08 21.10 7.53
C GLU A 210 -7.07 20.61 8.59
N ARG A 211 -7.20 19.37 9.08
CA ARG A 211 -6.24 18.79 10.05
C ARG A 211 -4.84 18.58 9.46
N PHE A 212 -4.69 18.49 8.15
CA PHE A 212 -3.38 18.36 7.47
C PHE A 212 -2.62 19.69 7.33
N LYS A 213 -3.29 20.82 7.62
CA LYS A 213 -2.72 22.17 7.50
C LYS A 213 -2.13 22.71 8.80
N VAL A 214 -2.19 21.96 9.89
CA VAL A 214 -1.63 22.37 11.18
C VAL A 214 -0.10 22.31 11.09
N HIS A 215 0.54 23.45 11.38
CA HIS A 215 1.99 23.70 11.35
C HIS A 215 2.53 23.84 12.78
#